data_AF-A0A1W5XTT4-F1
#
_entry.id   AF-A0A1W5XTT4-F1
#
_cell.length_a   1.000
_cell.length_b   1.000
_cell.length_c   1.000
_cell.angle_alpha   90.00
_cell.angle_beta   90.00
_cell.angle_gamma   90.00
#
_symmetry.space_group_name_H-M   'P 1'
#
loop_
_entity.id
_entity.type
_entity.pdbx_description
1 polymer ?
#
loop_
_entity_poly.entity_id
_entity_poly.type
_entity_poly.pdbx_seq_one_letter_code
_entity_poly.pdbx_strand_id
1 'polypeptide(L)'
;MNQPLDAPTPRPAAAGEARPPTAARTGRCPAAAAKDPTPCEGPHDAATIVDRHGREVAGCVQHCARLLAGLEGARVHPFVPARQALDIYSRARELPPCAWEIGR
;
A
#
# COMPACT_ATOMS: atom_id res chain seq x y z
N MET A 1 39.71 27.12 -28.56
CA MET A 1 38.45 27.05 -27.78
C MET A 1 37.65 25.88 -28.35
N ASN A 2 37.01 25.10 -27.47
CA ASN A 2 36.15 23.92 -27.70
C ASN A 2 36.83 22.56 -27.38
N GLN A 3 36.79 22.16 -26.11
CA GLN A 3 36.87 20.75 -25.70
C GLN A 3 35.48 20.11 -25.85
N PRO A 4 35.37 18.81 -26.22
CA PRO A 4 34.12 18.08 -26.09
C PRO A 4 33.88 17.70 -24.62
N LEU A 5 32.66 17.93 -24.14
CA LEU A 5 32.19 17.49 -22.82
C LEU A 5 32.02 15.96 -22.85
N ASP A 6 32.82 15.25 -22.04
CA ASP A 6 32.61 13.84 -21.75
C ASP A 6 31.21 13.62 -21.16
N ALA A 7 30.47 12.68 -21.74
CA ALA A 7 29.14 12.29 -21.26
C ALA A 7 29.28 11.48 -19.95
N PRO A 8 28.47 11.76 -18.91
CA PRO A 8 28.51 10.98 -17.68
C PRO A 8 27.97 9.56 -17.93
N THR A 9 28.78 8.57 -17.55
CA THR A 9 28.41 7.14 -17.58
C THR A 9 27.27 6.88 -16.59
N PRO A 10 26.22 6.11 -16.95
CA PRO A 10 25.17 5.77 -15.99
C PRO A 10 25.71 4.86 -14.88
N ARG A 11 25.48 5.25 -13.62
CA ARG A 11 25.71 4.38 -12.45
C ARG A 11 24.72 3.20 -12.52
N PRO A 12 25.15 1.97 -12.22
CA PRO A 12 24.21 0.86 -12.10
C PRO A 12 23.25 1.16 -10.94
N ALA A 13 21.95 1.01 -11.22
CA ALA A 13 20.90 1.09 -10.22
C ALA A 13 21.19 0.04 -9.15
N ALA A 14 21.28 0.49 -7.89
CA ALA A 14 21.31 -0.42 -6.75
C ALA A 14 20.06 -1.29 -6.85
N ALA A 15 20.28 -2.59 -7.06
CA ALA A 15 19.24 -3.60 -7.01
C ALA A 15 18.50 -3.40 -5.69
N GLY A 16 17.22 -3.02 -5.77
CA GLY A 16 16.35 -2.98 -4.61
C GLY A 16 16.38 -4.36 -3.98
N GLU A 17 16.95 -4.44 -2.79
CA GLU A 17 17.00 -5.66 -2.01
C GLU A 17 15.54 -6.03 -1.74
N ALA A 18 15.05 -6.99 -2.52
CA ALA A 18 13.72 -7.53 -2.39
C ALA A 18 13.62 -8.09 -0.97
N ARG A 19 12.92 -7.36 -0.10
CA ARG A 19 12.56 -7.83 1.23
C ARG A 19 11.97 -9.24 1.05
N PRO A 20 12.49 -10.27 1.75
CA PRO A 20 12.06 -11.64 1.53
C PRO A 20 10.53 -11.71 1.72
N PRO A 21 9.81 -12.46 0.86
CA PRO A 21 8.37 -12.63 1.00
C PRO A 21 8.13 -13.22 2.38
N THR A 22 7.64 -12.40 3.30
CA THR A 22 7.42 -12.84 4.67
C THR A 22 6.26 -13.79 4.57
N ALA A 23 6.54 -15.07 4.84
CA ALA A 23 5.62 -16.20 4.87
C ALA A 23 4.15 -15.78 4.97
N ALA A 24 3.33 -16.25 4.03
CA ALA A 24 1.88 -16.09 4.05
C ALA A 24 1.38 -16.26 5.49
N ARG A 25 1.09 -15.13 6.15
CA ARG A 25 0.69 -15.15 7.55
C ARG A 25 -0.67 -15.82 7.56
N THR A 26 -0.74 -17.00 8.18
CA THR A 26 -1.96 -17.80 8.39
C THR A 26 -2.97 -17.12 9.35
N GLY A 27 -2.91 -15.78 9.47
CA GLY A 27 -3.78 -14.96 10.29
C GLY A 27 -4.42 -13.83 9.48
N ARG A 28 -5.38 -13.12 10.11
CA ARG A 28 -6.07 -11.97 9.51
C ARG A 28 -5.07 -10.94 8.98
N CYS A 29 -5.38 -10.28 7.86
CA CYS A 29 -4.52 -9.20 7.33
C CYS A 29 -4.38 -8.07 8.37
N PRO A 30 -3.17 -7.51 8.59
CA PRO A 30 -2.97 -6.46 9.59
C PRO A 30 -3.77 -5.18 9.31
N ALA A 31 -4.02 -4.86 8.04
CA ALA A 31 -4.86 -3.75 7.62
C ALA A 31 -6.37 -4.03 7.73
N ALA A 32 -6.77 -5.28 7.99
CA ALA A 32 -8.18 -5.63 8.11
C ALA A 32 -8.73 -5.20 9.47
N ALA A 33 -9.82 -4.43 9.48
CA ALA A 33 -10.54 -4.13 10.72
C ALA A 33 -11.03 -5.43 11.39
N ALA A 34 -11.05 -5.49 12.72
CA ALA A 34 -11.35 -6.72 13.46
C ALA A 34 -12.70 -7.38 13.09
N LYS A 35 -13.68 -6.57 12.66
CA LYS A 35 -15.02 -7.02 12.27
C LYS A 35 -15.20 -7.20 10.76
N ASP A 36 -14.18 -6.88 9.96
CA ASP A 36 -14.26 -6.95 8.50
C ASP A 36 -14.36 -8.40 8.02
N PRO A 37 -15.47 -8.86 7.42
CA PRO A 37 -15.57 -10.24 6.95
C PRO A 37 -14.92 -10.46 5.57
N THR A 38 -14.42 -9.40 4.92
CA THR A 38 -13.96 -9.50 3.52
C THR A 38 -12.67 -10.32 3.42
N PRO A 39 -12.56 -11.20 2.41
CA PRO A 39 -11.35 -11.98 2.20
C PRO A 39 -10.21 -11.10 1.69
N CYS A 40 -8.98 -11.50 1.99
CA CYS A 40 -7.80 -10.85 1.45
C CYS A 40 -7.69 -11.05 -0.06
N GLU A 41 -7.13 -10.05 -0.75
CA GLU A 41 -6.75 -10.16 -2.16
C GLU A 41 -5.24 -9.92 -2.28
N GLY A 42 -4.50 -11.00 -2.55
CA GLY A 42 -3.04 -10.98 -2.69
C GLY A 42 -2.27 -10.98 -1.35
N PRO A 43 -0.96 -10.67 -1.38
CA PRO A 43 -0.08 -10.70 -0.21
C PRO A 43 -0.52 -9.74 0.91
N HIS A 44 -0.31 -10.12 2.16
CA HIS A 44 -0.67 -9.31 3.34
C HIS A 44 0.24 -8.10 3.57
N ASP A 45 1.28 -7.93 2.76
CA ASP A 45 2.25 -6.83 2.76
C ASP A 45 2.35 -6.15 1.39
N ALA A 46 1.34 -6.31 0.53
CA ALA A 46 1.32 -5.76 -0.82
C ALA A 46 1.41 -4.22 -0.85
N ALA A 47 0.85 -3.53 0.14
CA ALA A 47 0.90 -2.09 0.25
C ALA A 47 0.98 -1.63 1.71
N THR A 48 1.41 -0.38 1.91
CA THR A 48 1.45 0.26 3.22
C THR A 48 0.57 1.52 3.19
N ILE A 49 -0.32 1.65 4.18
CA ILE A 49 -1.09 2.87 4.45
C ILE A 49 -0.41 3.63 5.58
N VAL A 50 -0.33 4.95 5.45
CA VAL A 50 0.16 5.86 6.47
C VAL A 50 -1.00 6.71 6.97
N ASP A 51 -1.27 6.68 8.27
CA ASP A 51 -2.31 7.51 8.87
C ASP A 51 -1.89 8.99 9.00
N ARG A 52 -2.81 9.83 9.48
CA ARG A 52 -2.57 11.27 9.68
C ARG A 52 -1.46 11.58 10.69
N HIS A 53 -1.15 10.65 11.58
CA HIS A 53 -0.12 10.77 12.61
C HIS A 53 1.21 10.15 12.17
N GLY A 54 1.29 9.63 10.95
CA GLY A 54 2.49 8.98 10.42
C GLY A 54 2.64 7.51 10.78
N ARG A 55 1.63 6.87 11.38
CA ARG A 55 1.70 5.43 11.68
C ARG A 55 1.45 4.62 10.42
N GLU A 56 2.24 3.57 10.25
CA GLU A 56 2.21 2.74 9.06
C GLU A 56 1.58 1.38 9.34
N VAL A 57 0.74 0.93 8.40
CA VAL A 57 0.13 -0.41 8.43
C VAL A 57 0.27 -1.06 7.07
N ALA A 58 0.97 -2.20 7.02
CA ALA A 58 1.07 -3.03 5.84
C ALA A 58 -0.18 -3.91 5.68
N GLY A 59 -0.63 -4.10 4.45
CA GLY A 59 -1.83 -4.86 4.14
C GLY A 59 -1.90 -5.33 2.70
N CYS A 60 -2.93 -6.13 2.41
CA CYS A 60 -3.30 -6.45 1.05
C CYS A 60 -4.10 -5.31 0.41
N VAL A 61 -4.18 -5.29 -0.92
CA VAL A 61 -4.84 -4.20 -1.69
C VAL A 61 -6.27 -3.96 -1.21
N GLN A 62 -7.05 -5.02 -1.02
CA GLN A 62 -8.44 -4.95 -0.59
C GLN A 62 -8.60 -4.28 0.80
N HIS A 63 -7.83 -4.74 1.79
CA HIS A 63 -7.92 -4.21 3.14
C HIS A 63 -7.31 -2.81 3.25
N CYS A 64 -6.26 -2.49 2.49
CA CYS A 64 -5.73 -1.14 2.39
C CYS A 64 -6.76 -0.15 1.82
N ALA A 65 -7.53 -0.54 0.80
CA ALA A 65 -8.59 0.31 0.25
C ALA A 65 -9.71 0.57 1.26
N ARG A 66 -10.16 -0.46 1.98
CA ARG A 66 -11.18 -0.33 3.03
C ARG A 66 -10.69 0.51 4.21
N LEU A 67 -9.43 0.33 4.61
CA LEU A 67 -8.80 1.11 5.67
C LEU A 67 -8.70 2.59 5.25
N LEU A 68 -8.24 2.86 4.03
CA LEU A 68 -8.12 4.21 3.48
C LEU A 68 -9.47 4.93 3.40
N ALA A 69 -10.54 4.23 3.01
CA ALA A 69 -11.88 4.79 2.94
C ALA A 69 -12.42 5.23 4.32
N GLY A 70 -11.97 4.59 5.41
CA GLY A 70 -12.43 4.87 6.78
C GLY A 70 -11.54 5.80 7.60
N LEU A 71 -10.30 6.10 7.17
CA LEU A 71 -9.35 6.91 7.92
C LEU A 71 -9.18 8.31 7.32
N GLU A 72 -9.59 9.32 8.05
CA GLU A 72 -9.36 10.71 7.66
C GLU A 72 -7.87 11.07 7.67
N GLY A 73 -7.40 11.67 6.57
CA GLY A 73 -6.00 12.08 6.40
C GLY A 73 -5.03 10.92 6.17
N ALA A 74 -5.51 9.69 5.97
CA ALA A 74 -4.68 8.58 5.57
C ALA A 74 -4.26 8.68 4.10
N ARG A 75 -3.12 8.06 3.77
CA ARG A 75 -2.55 8.03 2.42
C ARG A 75 -1.83 6.72 2.16
N VAL A 76 -1.70 6.35 0.90
CA VAL A 76 -0.81 5.23 0.51
C VAL A 76 0.64 5.70 0.64
N HIS A 77 1.52 4.84 1.18
CA HIS A 77 2.94 5.12 1.31
C HIS A 77 3.60 5.33 -0.08
N PRO A 78 4.48 6.32 -0.28
CA PRO A 78 5.00 6.70 -1.60
C PRO A 78 5.84 5.61 -2.31
N PHE A 79 6.39 4.65 -1.57
CA PHE A 79 7.13 3.51 -2.16
C PHE A 79 6.25 2.31 -2.51
N VAL A 80 4.93 2.39 -2.35
CA VAL A 80 4.03 1.37 -2.89
C VAL A 80 4.05 1.47 -4.42
N PRO A 81 4.21 0.34 -5.15
CA PRO A 81 4.13 0.32 -6.61
C PRO A 81 2.89 1.06 -7.13
N ALA A 82 3.11 1.93 -8.13
CA ALA A 82 2.07 2.85 -8.61
C ALA A 82 0.76 2.14 -9.01
N ARG A 83 0.85 0.95 -9.62
CA ARG A 83 -0.32 0.13 -9.97
C ARG A 83 -1.17 -0.21 -8.73
N GLN A 84 -0.53 -0.69 -7.66
CA GLN A 84 -1.21 -1.06 -6.42
C GLN A 84 -1.78 0.18 -5.71
N ALA A 85 -1.04 1.29 -5.72
CA ALA A 85 -1.53 2.55 -5.16
C ALA A 85 -2.79 3.04 -5.90
N LEU A 86 -2.80 3.01 -7.23
CA LEU A 86 -3.95 3.38 -8.04
C LEU A 86 -5.15 2.47 -7.80
N ASP A 87 -4.94 1.15 -7.73
CA ASP A 87 -6.00 0.18 -7.42
C ASP A 87 -6.62 0.47 -6.04
N ILE A 88 -5.78 0.76 -5.03
CA ILE A 88 -6.24 1.11 -3.67
C ILE A 88 -7.07 2.39 -3.69
N TYR A 89 -6.57 3.48 -4.28
CA TYR A 89 -7.29 4.75 -4.34
C TYR A 89 -8.60 4.63 -5.12
N SER A 90 -8.61 3.88 -6.23
CA SER A 90 -9.80 3.71 -7.06
C SER A 90 -10.89 2.97 -6.28
N ARG A 91 -10.55 1.85 -5.64
CA ARG A 91 -11.49 1.09 -4.80
C ARG A 91 -11.96 1.86 -3.58
N ALA A 92 -11.06 2.56 -2.88
CA ALA A 92 -11.39 3.31 -1.68
C ALA A 92 -12.46 4.39 -1.94
N ARG A 93 -12.45 5.00 -3.14
CA ARG A 93 -13.45 5.99 -3.55
C ARG A 93 -14.85 5.42 -3.75
N GLU A 94 -14.97 4.13 -4.02
CA GLU A 94 -16.24 3.44 -4.25
C GLU A 94 -16.80 2.79 -2.97
N LEU A 95 -15.96 2.66 -1.92
CA LEU A 95 -16.32 2.01 -0.68
C LEU A 95 -16.90 3.02 0.33
N PRO A 96 -18.04 2.71 0.99
CA PRO A 96 -18.50 3.52 2.10
C PRO A 96 -17.54 3.36 3.30
N PRO A 97 -17.28 4.44 4.06
CA PRO A 97 -16.47 4.36 5.28
C PRO A 97 -17.11 3.40 6.28
N CYS A 98 -16.31 2.52 6.87
CA CYS A 98 -16.76 1.55 7.88
C CYS A 98 -18.01 0.75 7.46
N ALA A 99 -18.07 0.26 6.22
CA ALA A 99 -19.22 -0.49 5.70
C ALA A 99 -19.68 -1.68 6.59
N TRP A 100 -18.78 -2.20 7.42
CA TRP A 100 -19.04 -3.29 8.37
C TRP A 100 -19.69 -2.84 9.70
N GLU A 101 -19.92 -1.55 9.89
CA GLU A 101 -20.65 -0.99 11.03
C GLU A 101 -22.10 -0.59 10.69
N ILE A 102 -22.44 -0.54 9.40
CA ILE A 102 -23.77 -0.19 8.91
C ILE A 102 -24.62 -1.47 8.84
N GLY A 103 -25.69 -1.54 9.62
CA GLY A 103 -26.63 -2.69 9.65
C GLY A 103 -26.74 -3.44 10.99
N ARG A 104 -26.33 -2.83 12.11
CA ARG A 104 -26.77 -3.26 13.45
C ARG A 104 -28.16 -2.73 13.76
#